data_AF-A0A915M2S2-F1
#
_entry.id   AF-A0A915M2S2-F1
#
_cell.length_a   1.000
_cell.length_b   1.000
_cell.length_c   1.000
_cell.angle_alpha   90.00
_cell.angle_beta   90.00
_cell.angle_gamma   90.00
#
_symmetry.space_group_name_H-M   'P 1'
#
loop_
_entity.id
_entity.type
_entity.pdbx_description
1 polymer ?
#
loop_
_entity_poly.entity_id
_entity_poly.type
_entity_poly.pdbx_seq_one_letter_code
_entity_poly.pdbx_strand_id
1 'polypeptide(L)'
;MIREAKAKKRRVAMANLLAQLAKGMIFAHRNFTEMQRKISLRKFSRHRRTSHILPDGTFMFARLPPDPPHECQIVSTSAYSVRLAWAPAFSSSDVKVTYNIRYRQKYEEFEEGEDKNSKIRELKGIQNFAVEIMSLQSCSLYEFRITAVSKYGESKPVILVQYTEPQLSPQHILATKLSPNSIELSWEPPYKRANDLKNYVVYWTDNSEARLSEWQKMNVYGRRVVFTELKYDWFYLFCATACFKNGERSPLSRALFAKTDKIEFNTKCVGHSHTIEIMEEIARKEEEREASETTPLLKRRGCTSFAI
;
A
#
# COMPACT_ATOMS: atom_id res chain seq x y z
N MET A 1 14.74 19.85 5.58
CA MET A 1 16.09 20.14 5.05
C MET A 1 17.17 19.14 5.52
N ILE A 2 17.50 19.01 6.82
CA ILE A 2 18.59 18.10 7.29
C ILE A 2 18.36 16.62 6.92
N ARG A 3 17.13 16.11 7.01
CA ARG A 3 16.80 14.70 6.67
C ARG A 3 16.93 14.42 5.17
N GLU A 4 16.60 15.39 4.33
CA GLU A 4 16.68 15.28 2.88
C GLU A 4 18.12 15.41 2.37
N ALA A 5 18.91 16.31 2.96
CA ALA A 5 20.35 16.39 2.74
C ALA A 5 21.07 15.07 3.13
N LYS A 6 20.65 14.45 4.24
CA LYS A 6 21.16 13.14 4.68
C LYS A 6 20.75 12.01 3.72
N ALA A 7 19.53 12.05 3.18
CA ALA A 7 19.08 11.11 2.16
C ALA A 7 19.83 11.28 0.82
N LYS A 8 20.09 12.53 0.40
CA LYS A 8 20.85 12.84 -0.81
C LYS A 8 22.31 12.38 -0.69
N LYS A 9 22.96 12.61 0.47
CA LYS A 9 24.29 12.06 0.78
C LYS A 9 24.33 10.53 0.75
N ARG A 10 23.28 9.86 1.27
CA ARG A 10 23.16 8.38 1.21
C ARG A 10 23.01 7.87 -0.23
N ARG A 11 22.22 8.54 -1.07
CA ARG A 11 22.05 8.16 -2.49
C ARG A 11 23.37 8.33 -3.27
N VAL A 12 24.10 9.41 -3.05
CA VAL A 12 25.41 9.65 -3.70
C VAL A 12 26.46 8.64 -3.23
N ALA A 13 26.48 8.32 -1.93
CA ALA A 13 27.37 7.28 -1.41
C ALA A 13 27.05 5.90 -2.01
N MET A 14 25.77 5.57 -2.15
CA MET A 14 25.32 4.31 -2.76
C MET A 14 25.62 4.25 -4.26
N ALA A 15 25.44 5.36 -4.99
CA ALA A 15 25.81 5.45 -6.41
C ALA A 15 27.32 5.28 -6.64
N ASN A 16 28.15 5.88 -5.78
CA ASN A 16 29.61 5.69 -5.83
C ASN A 16 30.02 4.25 -5.46
N LEU A 17 29.35 3.62 -4.48
CA LEU A 17 29.59 2.23 -4.12
C LEU A 17 29.24 1.29 -5.28
N LEU A 18 28.10 1.49 -5.94
CA LEU A 18 27.70 0.74 -7.14
C LEU A 18 28.67 0.96 -8.30
N ALA A 19 29.15 2.19 -8.52
CA ALA A 19 30.15 2.49 -9.54
C ALA A 19 31.52 1.85 -9.26
N GLN A 20 31.91 1.71 -7.99
CA GLN A 20 33.14 1.01 -7.59
C GLN A 20 32.98 -0.51 -7.70
N LEU A 21 31.81 -1.06 -7.37
CA LEU A 21 31.48 -2.48 -7.61
C LEU A 21 31.48 -2.81 -9.11
N ALA A 22 30.98 -1.89 -9.95
CA ALA A 22 31.01 -2.05 -11.40
C ALA A 22 32.42 -2.02 -12.00
N LYS A 23 33.40 -1.33 -11.37
CA LYS A 23 34.80 -1.28 -11.82
C LYS A 23 35.55 -2.62 -11.72
N GLY A 24 35.06 -3.56 -10.92
CA GLY A 24 35.61 -4.92 -10.81
C GLY A 24 34.83 -5.98 -11.59
N MET A 25 33.71 -5.61 -12.22
CA MET A 25 32.92 -6.52 -13.04
C MET A 25 33.55 -6.62 -14.44
N ILE A 26 34.32 -7.68 -14.65
CA ILE A 26 34.86 -8.10 -15.93
C ILE A 26 33.68 -8.42 -16.87
N PHE A 27 33.17 -7.43 -17.59
CA PHE A 27 32.54 -7.72 -18.87
C PHE A 27 33.66 -8.20 -19.78
N ALA A 28 33.59 -9.47 -20.20
CA ALA A 28 34.46 -10.05 -21.21
C ALA A 28 34.25 -9.33 -22.55
N HIS A 29 34.89 -8.17 -22.70
CA HIS A 29 35.00 -7.47 -23.96
C HIS A 29 36.19 -8.08 -24.72
N ARG A 30 36.00 -9.30 -25.25
CA ARG A 30 36.90 -9.83 -26.28
C ARG A 30 36.45 -9.28 -27.63
N ASN A 31 37.21 -8.28 -28.06
CA ASN A 31 37.53 -7.93 -29.45
C ASN A 31 36.43 -7.25 -30.28
N PHE A 32 36.44 -5.92 -30.24
CA PHE A 32 35.64 -5.02 -31.09
C PHE A 32 36.27 -4.76 -32.48
N THR A 33 37.24 -5.56 -32.92
CA THR A 33 38.01 -5.32 -34.16
C THR A 33 37.93 -6.43 -35.21
N GLU A 34 37.12 -7.47 -35.00
CA GLU A 34 36.95 -8.56 -35.98
C GLU A 34 35.64 -8.49 -36.80
N MET A 35 34.71 -7.59 -36.46
CA MET A 35 33.39 -7.54 -37.11
C MET A 35 33.31 -6.64 -38.36
N GLN A 36 34.44 -6.34 -39.01
CA GLN A 36 34.46 -5.51 -40.22
C GLN A 36 34.87 -6.25 -41.50
N ARG A 37 34.89 -7.59 -41.52
CA ARG A 37 35.33 -8.31 -42.74
C ARG A 37 34.53 -9.50 -43.26
N LYS A 38 33.30 -9.74 -42.81
CA LYS A 38 32.47 -10.79 -43.44
C LYS A 38 31.04 -10.34 -43.74
N ILE A 39 30.92 -9.25 -44.48
CA ILE A 39 29.82 -9.11 -45.45
C ILE A 39 30.22 -9.96 -46.66
N SER A 40 30.02 -11.27 -46.56
CA SER A 40 30.09 -12.16 -47.71
C SER A 40 29.10 -13.31 -47.53
N LEU A 41 27.95 -13.15 -48.18
CA LEU A 41 27.10 -14.20 -48.76
C LEU A 41 27.27 -15.60 -48.15
N ARG A 42 26.49 -15.92 -47.12
CA ARG A 42 26.06 -17.31 -46.89
C ARG A 42 24.58 -17.35 -46.60
N LYS A 43 23.83 -17.73 -47.65
CA LYS A 43 22.47 -18.28 -47.58
C LYS A 43 22.45 -19.34 -46.47
N PHE A 44 21.75 -19.05 -45.39
CA PHE A 44 21.23 -20.08 -44.50
C PHE A 44 19.75 -19.81 -44.30
N SER A 45 18.95 -20.74 -44.82
CA SER A 45 17.51 -20.85 -44.64
C SER A 45 17.20 -20.81 -43.14
N ARG A 46 16.75 -19.65 -42.65
CA ARG A 46 15.94 -19.58 -41.44
C ARG A 46 14.51 -19.70 -41.90
N HIS A 47 13.87 -20.82 -41.58
CA HIS A 47 12.42 -20.89 -41.55
C HIS A 47 11.93 -19.72 -40.68
N ARG A 48 11.50 -18.63 -41.33
CA ARG A 48 10.56 -17.69 -40.74
C ARG A 48 9.38 -18.54 -40.32
N ARG A 49 9.13 -18.66 -39.01
CA ARG A 49 7.78 -18.98 -38.55
C ARG A 49 6.90 -17.87 -39.13
N THR A 50 6.22 -18.21 -40.21
CA THR A 50 5.19 -17.38 -40.80
C THR A 50 4.18 -17.13 -39.69
N SER A 51 3.99 -15.87 -39.31
CA SER A 51 2.74 -15.46 -38.67
C SER A 51 1.62 -15.94 -39.60
N HIS A 52 0.84 -16.93 -39.16
CA HIS A 52 -0.29 -17.43 -39.95
C HIS A 52 -1.31 -16.30 -40.06
N ILE A 53 -1.33 -15.65 -41.22
CA ILE A 53 -2.35 -14.67 -41.62
C ILE A 53 -3.46 -15.48 -42.30
N LEU A 54 -4.70 -15.31 -41.83
CA LEU A 54 -5.88 -15.85 -42.52
C LEU A 54 -6.19 -15.01 -43.77
N PRO A 55 -6.95 -15.53 -44.75
CA PRO A 55 -7.22 -14.87 -46.03
C PRO A 55 -7.86 -13.47 -45.95
N ASP A 56 -8.33 -13.06 -44.76
CA ASP A 56 -9.07 -11.82 -44.51
C ASP A 56 -8.21 -10.72 -43.84
N GLY A 57 -6.88 -10.86 -43.83
CA GLY A 57 -5.99 -9.80 -43.29
C GLY A 57 -6.07 -9.60 -41.77
N THR A 58 -6.83 -10.41 -41.05
CA THR A 58 -6.91 -10.38 -39.59
C THR A 58 -5.66 -11.04 -38.99
N PHE A 59 -4.88 -10.27 -38.24
CA PHE A 59 -3.79 -10.82 -37.42
C PHE A 59 -4.38 -11.73 -36.35
N MET A 60 -3.89 -12.98 -36.25
CA MET A 60 -4.14 -13.83 -35.10
C MET A 60 -3.39 -13.24 -33.90
N PHE A 61 -3.97 -12.27 -33.20
CA PHE A 61 -3.59 -12.06 -31.81
C PHE A 61 -3.84 -13.38 -31.10
N ALA A 62 -2.82 -13.89 -30.40
CA ALA A 62 -2.99 -15.09 -29.60
C ALA A 62 -4.24 -14.90 -28.73
N ARG A 63 -5.17 -15.86 -28.82
CA ARG A 63 -6.39 -15.92 -28.02
C ARG A 63 -5.98 -16.26 -26.59
N LEU A 64 -5.56 -15.24 -25.85
CA LEU A 64 -4.97 -15.37 -24.52
C LEU A 64 -6.05 -15.28 -23.44
N PRO A 65 -5.83 -15.93 -22.28
CA PRO A 65 -6.59 -15.65 -21.08
C PRO A 65 -6.59 -14.14 -20.76
N PRO A 66 -7.60 -13.64 -20.06
CA PRO A 66 -7.64 -12.23 -19.67
C PRO A 66 -6.49 -11.93 -18.71
N ASP A 67 -6.11 -10.66 -18.65
CA ASP A 67 -5.16 -10.22 -17.65
C ASP A 67 -5.76 -10.34 -16.24
N PRO A 68 -4.94 -10.45 -15.18
CA PRO A 68 -5.45 -10.39 -13.81
C PRO A 68 -6.21 -9.07 -13.57
N PRO A 69 -7.27 -9.09 -12.77
CA PRO A 69 -7.97 -7.86 -12.40
C PRO A 69 -7.02 -6.84 -11.76
N HIS A 70 -7.22 -5.57 -12.07
CA HIS A 70 -6.39 -4.48 -11.55
C HIS A 70 -7.01 -3.87 -10.29
N GLU A 71 -6.24 -3.12 -9.51
CA GLU A 71 -6.74 -2.32 -8.38
C GLU A 71 -7.61 -3.10 -7.36
N CYS A 72 -7.33 -4.39 -7.18
CA CYS A 72 -8.03 -5.22 -6.21
C CYS A 72 -7.79 -4.71 -4.79
N GLN A 73 -8.87 -4.39 -4.07
CA GLN A 73 -8.83 -3.84 -2.73
C GLN A 73 -9.94 -4.39 -1.84
N ILE A 74 -9.70 -4.34 -0.53
CA ILE A 74 -10.72 -4.59 0.49
C ILE A 74 -11.37 -3.25 0.83
N VAL A 75 -12.66 -3.14 0.53
CA VAL A 75 -13.43 -1.92 0.74
C VAL A 75 -13.90 -1.80 2.19
N SER A 76 -14.45 -2.88 2.72
CA SER A 76 -14.91 -2.94 4.10
C SER A 76 -14.76 -4.35 4.66
N THR A 77 -14.66 -4.44 5.97
CA THR A 77 -14.55 -5.70 6.71
C THR A 77 -15.40 -5.58 7.95
N SER A 78 -16.24 -6.58 8.18
CA SER A 78 -17.01 -6.75 9.41
C SER A 78 -16.56 -8.05 10.11
N ALA A 79 -17.27 -8.43 11.16
CA ALA A 79 -17.05 -9.70 11.84
C ALA A 79 -17.39 -10.94 10.99
N TYR A 80 -18.31 -10.82 10.04
CA TYR A 80 -18.83 -11.97 9.28
C TYR A 80 -18.87 -11.73 7.77
N SER A 81 -18.50 -10.54 7.31
CA SER A 81 -18.44 -10.20 5.90
C SER A 81 -17.18 -9.43 5.53
N VAL A 82 -16.73 -9.62 4.29
CA VAL A 82 -15.66 -8.83 3.67
C VAL A 82 -16.13 -8.39 2.30
N ARG A 83 -16.03 -7.09 2.03
CA ARG A 83 -16.36 -6.51 0.73
C ARG A 83 -15.10 -6.24 -0.06
N LEU A 84 -15.03 -6.84 -1.25
CA LEU A 84 -13.94 -6.69 -2.21
C LEU A 84 -14.39 -5.84 -3.38
N ALA A 85 -13.46 -5.08 -3.95
CA ALA A 85 -13.65 -4.36 -5.21
C ALA A 85 -12.39 -4.45 -6.06
N TRP A 86 -12.55 -4.45 -7.38
CA TRP A 86 -11.46 -4.51 -8.35
C TRP A 86 -11.84 -3.73 -9.61
N ALA A 87 -10.83 -3.31 -10.37
CA ALA A 87 -11.04 -2.73 -11.69
C ALA A 87 -11.21 -3.84 -12.76
N PRO A 88 -11.91 -3.54 -13.87
CA PRO A 88 -12.06 -4.47 -14.98
C PRO A 88 -10.72 -5.03 -15.45
N ALA A 89 -10.72 -6.29 -15.86
CA ALA A 89 -9.53 -6.95 -16.39
C ALA A 89 -9.42 -6.63 -17.88
N PHE A 90 -8.21 -6.38 -18.37
CA PHE A 90 -7.99 -6.20 -19.79
C PHE A 90 -8.14 -7.53 -20.54
N SER A 91 -8.83 -7.49 -21.68
CA SER A 91 -8.89 -8.60 -22.63
C SER A 91 -8.62 -8.06 -24.03
N SER A 92 -7.78 -8.76 -24.80
CA SER A 92 -7.43 -8.40 -26.18
C SER A 92 -8.58 -8.55 -27.18
N SER A 93 -9.73 -9.04 -26.72
CA SER A 93 -10.92 -9.32 -27.51
C SER A 93 -12.15 -8.79 -26.79
N ASP A 94 -13.20 -8.42 -27.53
CA ASP A 94 -14.51 -8.00 -27.01
C ASP A 94 -15.33 -9.17 -26.42
N VAL A 95 -14.66 -10.02 -25.65
CA VAL A 95 -15.22 -11.22 -25.04
C VAL A 95 -15.62 -10.89 -23.62
N LYS A 96 -16.83 -11.30 -23.25
CA LYS A 96 -17.35 -11.16 -21.89
C LYS A 96 -16.40 -11.82 -20.88
N VAL A 97 -15.87 -11.01 -19.97
CA VAL A 97 -15.06 -11.46 -18.83
C VAL A 97 -15.97 -11.57 -17.60
N THR A 98 -15.83 -12.67 -16.87
CA THR A 98 -16.44 -12.89 -15.55
C THR A 98 -15.36 -13.09 -14.50
N TYR A 99 -15.71 -13.00 -13.23
CA TYR A 99 -14.77 -13.15 -12.13
C TYR A 99 -15.13 -14.33 -11.24
N ASN A 100 -14.12 -15.09 -10.84
CA ASN A 100 -14.21 -16.13 -9.83
C ASN A 100 -13.41 -15.72 -8.60
N ILE A 101 -13.94 -16.00 -7.42
CA ILE A 101 -13.29 -15.70 -6.15
C ILE A 101 -13.22 -16.97 -5.32
N ARG A 102 -11.99 -17.42 -5.03
CA ARG A 102 -11.73 -18.54 -4.12
C ARG A 102 -11.23 -18.00 -2.80
N TYR A 103 -11.78 -18.44 -1.68
CA TYR A 103 -11.36 -17.98 -0.36
C TYR A 103 -11.29 -19.10 0.67
N ARG A 104 -10.39 -18.93 1.64
CA ARG A 104 -10.17 -19.87 2.75
C ARG A 104 -9.60 -19.19 3.99
N GLN A 105 -9.77 -19.82 5.13
CA GLN A 105 -9.12 -19.43 6.39
C GLN A 105 -7.68 -19.95 6.41
N LYS A 106 -6.70 -19.14 6.83
CA LYS A 106 -5.26 -19.48 6.74
C LYS A 106 -4.72 -20.33 7.89
N TYR A 107 -5.26 -20.16 9.10
CA TYR A 107 -4.76 -20.77 10.33
C TYR A 107 -5.79 -21.70 10.97
N GLU A 108 -6.70 -22.25 10.19
CA GLU A 108 -7.53 -23.33 10.68
C GLU A 108 -6.64 -24.56 10.86
N GLU A 109 -6.64 -25.16 12.06
CA GLU A 109 -5.91 -26.39 12.32
C GLU A 109 -6.43 -27.45 11.32
N PHE A 110 -5.54 -27.90 10.45
CA PHE A 110 -5.81 -29.02 9.56
C PHE A 110 -5.47 -30.28 10.36
N GLU A 111 -6.43 -31.18 10.53
CA GLU A 111 -6.12 -32.51 11.06
C GLU A 111 -5.12 -33.19 10.11
N GLU A 112 -4.14 -33.91 10.67
CA GLU A 112 -3.13 -34.63 9.88
C GLU A 112 -3.83 -35.64 8.94
N GLY A 113 -3.93 -35.28 7.66
CA GLY A 113 -4.60 -36.09 6.63
C GLY A 113 -5.71 -35.37 5.86
N GLU A 114 -6.16 -34.19 6.30
CA GLU A 114 -7.15 -33.40 5.53
C GLU A 114 -6.53 -32.69 4.32
N ASP A 115 -7.19 -32.79 3.17
CA ASP A 115 -6.84 -32.05 1.97
C ASP A 115 -6.91 -30.54 2.23
N LYS A 116 -5.79 -29.82 2.08
CA LYS A 116 -5.71 -28.34 2.22
C LYS A 116 -6.66 -27.55 1.29
N ASN A 117 -7.27 -28.24 0.32
CA ASN A 117 -8.24 -27.70 -0.63
C ASN A 117 -9.71 -27.93 -0.21
N SER A 118 -10.00 -28.81 0.75
CA SER A 118 -11.38 -29.19 1.12
C SER A 118 -12.19 -28.02 1.67
N LYS A 119 -11.54 -27.06 2.34
CA LYS A 119 -12.16 -25.87 2.95
C LYS A 119 -12.17 -24.63 2.05
N ILE A 120 -11.74 -24.75 0.78
CA ILE A 120 -11.79 -23.63 -0.17
C ILE A 120 -13.23 -23.43 -0.63
N ARG A 121 -13.78 -22.24 -0.37
CA ARG A 121 -15.08 -21.83 -0.88
C ARG A 121 -14.88 -21.00 -2.16
N GLU A 122 -15.82 -21.09 -3.09
CA GLU A 122 -15.72 -20.46 -4.39
C GLU A 122 -17.02 -19.75 -4.79
N LEU A 123 -16.88 -18.53 -5.29
CA LEU A 123 -17.94 -17.78 -5.97
C LEU A 123 -17.56 -17.67 -7.44
N LYS A 124 -18.45 -18.05 -8.37
CA LYS A 124 -18.17 -18.07 -9.81
C LYS A 124 -19.07 -17.13 -10.60
N GLY A 125 -18.58 -16.68 -11.75
CA GLY A 125 -19.41 -16.00 -12.75
C GLY A 125 -19.85 -14.59 -12.37
N ILE A 126 -19.12 -13.93 -11.48
CA ILE A 126 -19.42 -12.56 -11.04
C ILE A 126 -19.20 -11.62 -12.22
N GLN A 127 -20.20 -10.82 -12.57
CA GLN A 127 -20.12 -9.83 -13.67
C GLN A 127 -19.84 -8.42 -13.15
N ASN A 128 -20.10 -8.19 -11.86
CA ASN A 128 -19.84 -6.92 -11.20
C ASN A 128 -18.35 -6.78 -10.84
N PHE A 129 -17.95 -5.56 -10.48
CA PHE A 129 -16.59 -5.20 -10.07
C PHE A 129 -16.41 -5.13 -8.55
N ALA A 130 -17.44 -5.56 -7.80
CA ALA A 130 -17.41 -5.65 -6.36
C ALA A 130 -18.30 -6.81 -5.89
N VAL A 131 -17.93 -7.43 -4.77
CA VAL A 131 -18.72 -8.46 -4.11
C VAL A 131 -18.59 -8.32 -2.60
N GLU A 132 -19.66 -8.66 -1.89
CA GLU A 132 -19.62 -8.88 -0.45
C GLU A 132 -19.69 -10.37 -0.15
N ILE A 133 -18.66 -10.89 0.52
CA ILE A 133 -18.56 -12.28 0.93
C ILE A 133 -19.06 -12.36 2.36
N MET A 134 -20.15 -13.10 2.59
CA MET A 134 -20.80 -13.25 3.89
C MET A 134 -20.49 -14.61 4.53
N SER A 135 -20.97 -14.83 5.76
CA SER A 135 -20.83 -16.10 6.50
C SER A 135 -19.38 -16.54 6.72
N LEU A 136 -18.51 -15.57 6.95
CA LEU A 136 -17.13 -15.77 7.40
C LEU A 136 -17.10 -16.00 8.93
N GLN A 137 -15.97 -16.44 9.47
CA GLN A 137 -15.74 -16.51 10.91
C GLN A 137 -15.15 -15.19 11.41
N SER A 138 -15.56 -14.74 12.59
CA SER A 138 -15.02 -13.53 13.22
C SER A 138 -13.61 -13.73 13.75
N CYS A 139 -12.83 -12.64 13.86
CA CYS A 139 -11.47 -12.65 14.38
C CYS A 139 -10.55 -13.69 13.69
N SER A 140 -10.74 -13.90 12.39
CA SER A 140 -10.07 -14.95 11.61
C SER A 140 -9.39 -14.39 10.38
N LEU A 141 -8.23 -14.94 10.02
CA LEU A 141 -7.48 -14.53 8.83
C LEU A 141 -7.94 -15.28 7.59
N TYR A 142 -8.41 -14.54 6.57
CA TYR A 142 -8.80 -15.08 5.28
C TYR A 142 -7.83 -14.70 4.17
N GLU A 143 -7.64 -15.63 3.22
CA GLU A 143 -7.02 -15.40 1.93
C GLU A 143 -8.09 -15.43 0.85
N PHE A 144 -8.18 -14.37 0.05
CA PHE A 144 -9.08 -14.23 -1.09
C PHE A 144 -8.27 -14.23 -2.38
N ARG A 145 -8.66 -15.04 -3.36
CA ARG A 145 -8.03 -15.14 -4.68
C ARG A 145 -9.05 -14.76 -5.74
N ILE A 146 -8.79 -13.68 -6.46
CA ILE A 146 -9.66 -13.17 -7.53
C ILE A 146 -9.04 -13.54 -8.87
N THR A 147 -9.79 -14.22 -9.75
CA THR A 147 -9.39 -14.55 -11.12
C THR A 147 -10.39 -14.01 -12.12
N ALA A 148 -9.90 -13.48 -13.23
CA ALA A 148 -10.72 -13.14 -14.39
C ALA A 148 -10.84 -14.38 -15.28
N VAL A 149 -12.02 -14.60 -15.86
CA VAL A 149 -12.36 -15.78 -16.65
C VAL A 149 -12.96 -15.33 -17.96
N SER A 150 -12.43 -15.85 -19.06
CA SER A 150 -13.00 -15.69 -20.40
C SER A 150 -13.08 -17.05 -21.09
N LYS A 151 -13.66 -17.10 -22.30
CA LYS A 151 -13.67 -18.31 -23.13
C LYS A 151 -12.28 -18.83 -23.50
N TYR A 152 -11.24 -18.01 -23.31
CA TYR A 152 -9.85 -18.36 -23.61
C TYR A 152 -9.04 -18.83 -22.39
N GLY A 153 -9.65 -18.83 -21.19
CA GLY A 153 -9.03 -19.34 -19.96
C GLY A 153 -9.19 -18.40 -18.76
N GLU A 154 -8.55 -18.80 -17.65
CA GLU A 154 -8.48 -18.02 -16.40
C GLU A 154 -7.18 -17.21 -16.34
N SER A 155 -7.25 -16.00 -15.79
CA SER A 155 -6.09 -15.16 -15.49
C SER A 155 -5.25 -15.75 -14.34
N LYS A 156 -4.05 -15.20 -14.13
CA LYS A 156 -3.35 -15.39 -12.85
C LYS A 156 -4.21 -14.80 -11.71
N PRO A 157 -4.20 -15.41 -10.51
CA PRO A 157 -4.98 -14.92 -9.38
C PRO A 157 -4.34 -13.69 -8.74
N VAL A 158 -5.16 -12.74 -8.33
CA VAL A 158 -4.78 -11.67 -7.40
C VAL A 158 -5.14 -12.10 -5.98
N ILE A 159 -4.17 -12.03 -5.07
CA ILE A 159 -4.33 -12.53 -3.69
C ILE A 159 -4.46 -11.35 -2.73
N LEU A 160 -5.54 -11.33 -1.95
CA LEU A 160 -5.78 -10.41 -0.86
C LEU A 160 -5.86 -11.18 0.46
N VAL A 161 -5.37 -10.58 1.55
CA VAL A 161 -5.36 -11.20 2.88
C VAL A 161 -5.94 -10.21 3.88
N GLN A 162 -6.91 -10.64 4.69
CA GLN A 162 -7.61 -9.76 5.62
C GLN A 162 -8.08 -10.52 6.87
N TYR A 163 -7.93 -9.88 8.03
CA TYR A 163 -8.58 -10.31 9.27
C TYR A 163 -10.02 -9.81 9.33
N THR A 164 -10.96 -10.70 9.65
CA THR A 164 -12.32 -10.29 10.03
C THR A 164 -12.32 -9.65 11.42
N GLU A 165 -13.26 -8.73 11.66
CA GLU A 165 -13.31 -8.00 12.92
C GLU A 165 -13.86 -8.89 14.07
N PRO A 166 -13.52 -8.62 15.34
CA PRO A 166 -14.16 -9.30 16.46
C PRO A 166 -15.66 -8.93 16.57
N GLN A 167 -16.53 -9.92 16.76
CA GLN A 167 -17.99 -9.76 16.79
C GLN A 167 -18.52 -8.76 17.85
N LEU A 168 -17.75 -8.53 18.92
CA LEU A 168 -18.08 -7.65 20.04
C LEU A 168 -17.41 -6.27 19.95
N SER A 169 -16.47 -6.09 19.02
CA SER A 169 -15.75 -4.82 18.85
C SER A 169 -16.57 -3.84 18.01
N PRO A 170 -16.36 -2.52 18.15
CA PRO A 170 -16.93 -1.53 17.24
C PRO A 170 -16.57 -1.85 15.79
N GLN A 171 -17.56 -1.84 14.91
CA GLN A 171 -17.40 -2.21 13.50
C GLN A 171 -17.14 -0.96 12.64
N HIS A 172 -16.53 -1.15 11.47
CA HIS A 172 -16.43 -0.10 10.45
C HIS A 172 -15.91 1.24 11.00
N ILE A 173 -14.86 1.19 11.82
CA ILE A 173 -14.24 2.41 12.31
C ILE A 173 -13.63 3.17 11.12
N LEU A 174 -13.93 4.47 11.03
CA LEU A 174 -13.48 5.38 9.98
C LEU A 174 -12.91 6.66 10.58
N ALA A 175 -11.89 7.20 9.94
CA ALA A 175 -11.27 8.47 10.29
C ALA A 175 -11.49 9.48 9.16
N THR A 176 -12.26 10.53 9.43
CA THR A 176 -12.60 11.58 8.48
C THR A 176 -11.81 12.86 8.78
N LYS A 177 -11.10 13.33 7.75
CA LYS A 177 -10.41 14.63 7.69
C LYS A 177 -11.36 15.81 7.92
N LEU A 178 -11.37 16.52 9.06
CA LEU A 178 -12.19 17.74 9.21
C LEU A 178 -11.40 19.04 8.97
N SER A 179 -10.18 19.13 9.49
CA SER A 179 -9.29 20.28 9.29
C SER A 179 -7.83 19.80 9.34
N PRO A 180 -6.84 20.64 9.01
CA PRO A 180 -5.44 20.19 9.00
C PRO A 180 -4.96 19.60 10.33
N ASN A 181 -5.55 20.01 11.46
CA ASN A 181 -5.28 19.53 12.82
C ASN A 181 -6.48 18.87 13.52
N SER A 182 -7.52 18.49 12.78
CA SER A 182 -8.71 17.86 13.39
C SER A 182 -9.20 16.65 12.60
N ILE A 183 -9.53 15.60 13.33
CA ILE A 183 -9.96 14.31 12.79
C ILE A 183 -11.24 13.90 13.52
N GLU A 184 -12.28 13.55 12.76
CA GLU A 184 -13.46 12.88 13.29
C GLU A 184 -13.28 11.37 13.17
N LEU A 185 -13.45 10.65 14.27
CA LEU A 185 -13.66 9.22 14.22
C LEU A 185 -15.14 8.89 14.29
N SER A 186 -15.57 7.95 13.46
CA SER A 186 -16.91 7.37 13.50
C SER A 186 -16.83 5.85 13.43
N TRP A 187 -17.80 5.17 14.02
CA TRP A 187 -17.89 3.71 14.01
C TRP A 187 -19.33 3.24 14.11
N GLU A 188 -19.52 1.98 13.75
CA GLU A 188 -20.76 1.25 13.94
C GLU A 188 -20.74 0.44 15.24
N PRO A 189 -21.91 0.19 15.85
CA PRO A 189 -21.98 -0.64 17.04
C PRO A 189 -21.50 -2.08 16.77
N PRO A 190 -21.10 -2.81 17.81
CA PRO A 190 -20.76 -4.23 17.68
C PRO A 190 -21.88 -5.05 17.05
N TYR A 191 -21.51 -6.05 16.25
CA TYR A 191 -22.48 -6.95 15.63
C TYR A 191 -23.30 -7.72 16.68
N LYS A 192 -22.66 -8.16 17.77
CA LYS A 192 -23.33 -8.80 18.91
C LYS A 192 -23.36 -7.89 20.13
N ARG A 193 -24.42 -8.01 20.92
CA ARG A 193 -24.63 -7.25 22.18
C ARG A 193 -24.73 -5.73 22.03
N ALA A 194 -25.17 -5.22 20.87
CA ALA A 194 -25.38 -3.78 20.66
C ALA A 194 -26.33 -3.14 21.70
N ASN A 195 -27.38 -3.85 22.12
CA ASN A 195 -28.36 -3.34 23.11
C ASN A 195 -27.83 -3.32 24.56
N ASP A 196 -26.74 -4.05 24.83
CA ASP A 196 -26.09 -4.13 26.13
C ASP A 196 -24.91 -3.14 26.24
N LEU A 197 -24.77 -2.24 25.27
CA LEU A 197 -23.68 -1.28 25.24
C LEU A 197 -23.92 -0.15 26.26
N LYS A 198 -22.88 0.20 27.02
CA LYS A 198 -22.87 1.32 27.96
C LYS A 198 -22.18 2.54 27.36
N ASN A 199 -20.96 2.35 26.85
CA ASN A 199 -20.15 3.37 26.21
C ASN A 199 -19.01 2.72 25.42
N TYR A 200 -18.23 3.52 24.72
CA TYR A 200 -17.00 3.13 24.05
C TYR A 200 -15.78 3.71 24.78
N VAL A 201 -14.63 3.09 24.59
CA VAL A 201 -13.33 3.65 24.96
C VAL A 201 -12.50 3.75 23.70
N VAL A 202 -12.15 4.97 23.31
CA VAL A 202 -11.26 5.21 22.17
C VAL A 202 -9.85 5.39 22.70
N TYR A 203 -8.91 4.70 22.07
CA TYR A 203 -7.49 4.78 22.33
C TYR A 203 -6.78 5.43 21.15
N TRP A 204 -5.79 6.27 21.43
CA TRP A 204 -4.98 6.88 20.39
C TRP A 204 -3.54 7.14 20.83
N THR A 205 -2.64 7.19 19.85
CA THR A 205 -1.22 7.49 20.07
C THR A 205 -0.64 8.20 18.85
N ASP A 206 0.36 9.04 19.09
CA ASP A 206 1.21 9.66 18.08
C ASP A 206 2.55 8.92 17.90
N ASN A 207 2.75 7.85 18.69
CA ASN A 207 3.89 6.95 18.64
C ASN A 207 3.45 5.53 18.28
N SER A 208 3.84 5.06 17.10
CA SER A 208 3.49 3.72 16.60
C SER A 208 4.16 2.57 17.35
N GLU A 209 5.24 2.83 18.09
CA GLU A 209 5.99 1.79 18.82
C GLU A 209 5.56 1.67 20.29
N ALA A 210 4.73 2.61 20.78
CA ALA A 210 4.25 2.61 22.15
C ALA A 210 3.32 1.42 22.41
N ARG A 211 3.43 0.83 23.60
CA ARG A 211 2.52 -0.25 24.03
C ARG A 211 1.11 0.30 24.24
N LEU A 212 0.08 -0.51 24.01
CA LEU A 212 -1.31 -0.10 24.19
C LEU A 212 -1.61 0.52 25.57
N SER A 213 -0.94 0.07 26.63
CA SER A 213 -1.11 0.62 27.99
C SER A 213 -0.66 2.08 28.13
N GLU A 214 0.22 2.55 27.25
CA GLU A 214 0.74 3.92 27.21
C GLU A 214 -0.11 4.83 26.32
N TRP A 215 -1.06 4.26 25.57
CA TRP A 215 -1.90 5.04 24.67
C TRP A 215 -2.87 5.91 25.47
N GLN A 216 -3.15 7.08 24.93
CA GLN A 216 -4.18 7.96 25.48
C GLN A 216 -5.55 7.30 25.28
N LYS A 217 -6.48 7.51 26.22
CA LYS A 217 -7.80 6.88 26.19
C LYS A 217 -8.90 7.81 26.69
N MET A 218 -10.09 7.70 26.11
CA MET A 218 -11.26 8.48 26.51
C MET A 218 -12.55 7.68 26.40
N ASN A 219 -13.50 7.96 27.29
CA ASN A 219 -14.83 7.38 27.22
C ASN A 219 -15.70 8.18 26.27
N VAL A 220 -16.39 7.50 25.35
CA VAL A 220 -17.30 8.11 24.38
C VAL A 220 -18.66 7.43 24.48
N TYR A 221 -19.72 8.20 24.74
CA TYR A 221 -21.09 7.67 24.85
C TYR A 221 -21.83 7.62 23.50
N GLY A 222 -21.28 8.26 22.47
CA GLY A 222 -21.80 8.25 21.10
C GLY A 222 -21.07 7.28 20.17
N ARG A 223 -21.39 7.39 18.87
CA ARG A 223 -20.76 6.62 17.76
C ARG A 223 -19.71 7.42 16.99
N ARG A 224 -19.46 8.65 17.42
CA ARG A 224 -18.50 9.57 16.81
C ARG A 224 -17.81 10.40 17.87
N VAL A 225 -16.59 10.81 17.59
CA VAL A 225 -15.81 11.75 18.42
C VAL A 225 -14.88 12.56 17.53
N VAL A 226 -14.71 13.84 17.87
CA VAL A 226 -13.80 14.73 17.15
C VAL A 226 -12.57 14.99 18.00
N PHE A 227 -11.41 14.73 17.44
CA PHE A 227 -10.12 15.09 18.01
C PHE A 227 -9.69 16.43 17.41
N THR A 228 -9.58 17.44 18.26
CA THR A 228 -9.08 18.77 17.91
C THR A 228 -7.64 18.94 18.39
N GLU A 229 -6.96 19.98 17.88
CA GLU A 229 -5.61 20.36 18.33
C GLU A 229 -4.55 19.27 18.15
N LEU A 230 -4.70 18.45 17.11
CA LEU A 230 -3.69 17.47 16.75
C LEU A 230 -2.46 18.15 16.13
N LYS A 231 -1.28 17.53 16.26
CA LYS A 231 -0.06 18.02 15.62
C LYS A 231 -0.24 17.99 14.09
N TYR A 232 0.21 19.04 13.40
CA TYR A 232 0.23 19.10 11.95
C TYR A 232 1.28 18.14 11.36
N ASP A 233 1.03 17.64 10.14
CA ASP A 233 1.90 16.72 9.40
C ASP A 233 2.39 15.51 10.22
N TRP A 234 1.51 14.99 11.08
CA TRP A 234 1.83 13.92 12.01
C TRP A 234 0.91 12.72 11.82
N PHE A 235 1.39 11.56 12.26
CA PHE A 235 0.67 10.30 12.14
C PHE A 235 0.10 9.89 13.49
N TYR A 236 -1.16 9.51 13.47
CA TYR A 236 -1.88 9.04 14.63
C TYR A 236 -2.45 7.65 14.36
N LEU A 237 -2.43 6.81 15.39
CA LEU A 237 -3.13 5.53 15.41
C LEU A 237 -4.32 5.64 16.34
N PHE A 238 -5.46 5.10 15.90
CA PHE A 238 -6.71 5.09 16.65
C PHE A 238 -7.30 3.69 16.70
N CYS A 239 -7.85 3.29 17.84
CA CYS A 239 -8.65 2.07 17.96
C CYS A 239 -9.70 2.24 19.06
N ALA A 240 -10.72 1.39 19.09
CA ALA A 240 -11.81 1.51 20.04
C ALA A 240 -12.21 0.16 20.64
N THR A 241 -12.72 0.19 21.88
CA THR A 241 -13.43 -0.94 22.50
C THR A 241 -14.85 -0.53 22.88
N ALA A 242 -15.75 -1.50 22.90
CA ALA A 242 -17.07 -1.36 23.49
C ALA A 242 -17.02 -1.79 24.97
N CYS A 243 -17.65 -1.01 25.85
CA CYS A 243 -17.91 -1.38 27.24
C CYS A 243 -19.39 -1.74 27.36
N PHE A 244 -19.67 -2.94 27.89
CA PHE A 244 -21.02 -3.44 28.09
C PHE A 244 -21.53 -3.08 29.50
N LYS A 245 -22.84 -3.14 29.73
CA LYS A 245 -23.45 -2.76 31.03
C LYS A 245 -23.04 -3.70 32.16
N ASN A 246 -22.71 -4.95 31.84
CA ASN A 246 -22.16 -5.94 32.78
C ASN A 246 -20.72 -5.63 33.24
N GLY A 247 -20.07 -4.59 32.70
CA GLY A 247 -18.71 -4.19 33.03
C GLY A 247 -17.62 -4.83 32.16
N GLU A 248 -17.96 -5.77 31.29
CA GLU A 248 -17.02 -6.37 30.35
C GLU A 248 -16.63 -5.39 29.24
N ARG A 249 -15.39 -5.54 28.75
CA ARG A 249 -14.90 -4.82 27.57
C ARG A 249 -14.75 -5.78 26.39
N SER A 250 -15.07 -5.30 25.20
CA SER A 250 -14.78 -6.02 23.96
C SER A 250 -13.28 -6.06 23.67
N PRO A 251 -12.84 -6.96 22.78
CA PRO A 251 -11.58 -6.79 22.06
C PRO A 251 -11.51 -5.42 21.34
N LEU A 252 -10.30 -5.00 21.02
CA LEU A 252 -10.06 -3.80 20.21
C LEU A 252 -10.58 -3.97 18.80
N SER A 253 -11.13 -2.89 18.24
CA SER A 253 -11.32 -2.75 16.80
C SER A 253 -9.97 -2.72 16.08
N ARG A 254 -10.00 -2.85 14.76
CA ARG A 254 -8.81 -2.62 13.93
C ARG A 254 -8.22 -1.24 14.21
N ALA A 255 -6.89 -1.18 14.29
CA ALA A 255 -6.19 0.09 14.38
C ALA A 255 -6.27 0.86 13.07
N LEU A 256 -6.75 2.10 13.14
CA LEU A 256 -6.76 3.04 12.04
C LEU A 256 -5.54 3.93 12.10
N PHE A 257 -4.94 4.13 10.94
CA PHE A 257 -3.87 5.07 10.74
C PHE A 257 -4.42 6.32 10.06
N ALA A 258 -4.19 7.49 10.65
CA ALA A 258 -4.60 8.76 10.07
C ALA A 258 -3.46 9.78 10.12
N LYS A 259 -3.35 10.58 9.06
CA LYS A 259 -2.33 11.63 8.95
C LYS A 259 -3.00 13.01 8.92
N THR A 260 -2.52 13.90 9.78
CA THR A 260 -2.90 15.33 9.75
C THR A 260 -2.19 16.05 8.60
N ASP A 261 -2.77 17.16 8.12
CA ASP A 261 -2.13 17.91 7.03
C ASP A 261 -1.06 18.85 7.57
N LYS A 262 -0.20 19.27 6.67
CA LYS A 262 0.69 20.40 6.92
C LYS A 262 -0.15 21.66 7.14
N ILE A 263 0.36 22.54 7.97
CA ILE A 263 -0.18 23.89 8.05
C ILE A 263 0.14 24.61 6.74
N GLU A 264 -0.90 25.01 6.00
CA GLU A 264 -0.75 25.83 4.81
C GLU A 264 -1.01 27.28 5.20
N PHE A 265 0.04 28.09 5.18
CA PHE A 265 -0.11 29.54 5.32
C PHE A 265 -0.59 30.08 3.97
N ASN A 266 -1.83 30.55 3.91
CA ASN A 266 -2.34 31.21 2.70
C ASN A 266 -1.69 32.59 2.57
N THR A 267 -0.66 32.68 1.73
CA THR A 267 0.10 33.92 1.49
C THR A 267 -0.75 35.08 0.96
N LYS A 268 -1.96 34.81 0.46
CA LYS A 268 -2.90 35.82 -0.04
C LYS A 268 -3.75 36.48 1.04
N CYS A 269 -3.81 35.89 2.24
CA CYS A 269 -4.64 36.39 3.35
C CYS A 269 -3.81 37.02 4.48
N VAL A 270 -2.49 36.98 4.38
CA VAL A 270 -1.65 37.78 5.27
C VAL A 270 -1.52 39.14 4.60
N GLY A 271 -2.25 40.14 5.10
CA GLY A 271 -2.08 41.52 4.63
C GLY A 271 -0.59 41.87 4.61
N HIS A 272 -0.14 42.50 3.53
CA HIS A 272 1.25 42.89 3.22
C HIS A 272 2.04 43.20 4.50
N SER A 273 2.64 42.17 5.08
CA SER A 273 3.39 42.29 6.31
C SER A 273 4.83 42.27 5.90
N HIS A 274 5.55 43.33 6.27
CA HIS A 274 6.98 43.49 6.02
C HIS A 274 7.79 42.25 6.48
N THR A 275 7.28 41.52 7.47
CA THR A 275 7.87 40.26 7.95
C THR A 275 7.86 39.14 6.89
N ILE A 276 6.86 39.09 6.00
CA ILE A 276 6.81 38.10 4.90
C ILE A 276 7.81 38.46 3.81
N GLU A 277 7.92 39.74 3.45
CA GLU A 277 8.92 40.21 2.47
C GLU A 277 10.33 39.88 2.95
N ILE A 278 10.62 40.13 4.22
CA ILE A 278 11.91 39.79 4.84
C ILE A 278 12.15 38.27 4.81
N MET A 279 11.13 37.44 5.13
CA MET A 279 11.25 35.99 5.07
C MET A 279 11.51 35.47 3.65
N GLU A 280 10.82 36.01 2.64
CA GLU A 280 11.03 35.65 1.23
C GLU A 280 12.39 36.11 0.70
N GLU A 281 12.90 37.26 1.17
CA GLU A 281 14.21 37.75 0.76
C GLU A 281 15.36 36.97 1.42
N ILE A 282 15.19 36.53 2.67
CA ILE A 282 16.12 35.61 3.31
C ILE A 282 16.15 34.27 2.58
N ALA A 283 14.98 33.70 2.24
CA ALA A 283 14.90 32.44 1.51
C ALA A 283 15.56 32.52 0.12
N ARG A 284 15.33 33.61 -0.63
CA ARG A 284 16.02 33.86 -1.91
C ARG A 284 17.53 34.00 -1.76
N LYS A 285 17.99 34.73 -0.73
CA LYS A 285 19.43 34.87 -0.44
C LYS A 285 20.09 33.56 0.00
N GLU A 286 19.36 32.66 0.65
CA GLU A 286 19.86 31.33 0.99
C GLU A 286 19.97 30.41 -0.23
N GLU A 287 18.99 30.43 -1.14
CA GLU A 287 19.08 29.71 -2.43
C GLU A 287 20.21 30.24 -3.33
N GLU A 288 20.42 31.55 -3.37
CA GLU A 288 21.53 32.17 -4.11
C GLU A 288 22.90 31.86 -3.48
N ARG A 289 22.99 31.77 -2.14
CA ARG A 289 24.22 31.36 -1.45
C ARG A 289 24.57 29.90 -1.73
N GLU A 290 23.59 28.99 -1.71
CA GLU A 290 23.79 27.57 -2.07
C GLU A 290 24.18 27.39 -3.54
N ALA A 291 23.74 28.28 -4.44
CA ALA A 291 24.17 28.28 -5.84
C ALA A 291 25.61 28.80 -6.05
N SER A 292 26.12 29.64 -5.14
CA SER A 292 27.43 30.29 -5.27
C SER A 292 28.60 29.52 -4.62
N GLU A 293 28.36 28.72 -3.57
CA GLU A 293 29.42 27.95 -2.90
C GLU A 293 29.74 26.64 -3.64
N THR A 294 30.46 26.75 -4.76
CA THR A 294 31.18 25.62 -5.36
C THR A 294 32.64 25.63 -4.93
N THR A 295 32.90 25.49 -3.63
CA THR A 295 34.29 25.47 -3.10
C THR A 295 34.70 24.04 -2.75
N PRO A 296 35.67 23.41 -3.45
CA PRO A 296 36.12 22.07 -3.11
C PRO A 296 37.09 22.12 -1.92
N LEU A 297 36.74 21.47 -0.81
CA LEU A 297 37.63 21.32 0.35
C LEU A 297 38.55 20.09 0.20
N LEU A 298 39.85 20.34 0.36
CA LEU A 298 40.97 19.39 0.29
C LEU A 298 40.82 18.20 1.26
N LYS A 299 41.08 17.00 0.76
CA LYS A 299 41.26 15.77 1.55
C LYS A 299 42.44 15.92 2.51
N ARG A 300 42.18 15.97 3.82
CA ARG A 300 43.23 15.84 4.83
C ARG A 300 43.69 14.36 4.89
N ARG A 301 44.98 14.15 4.64
CA ARG A 301 45.69 12.87 4.73
C ARG A 301 45.62 12.30 6.16
N GLY A 302 45.66 10.98 6.25
CA GLY A 302 45.58 10.23 7.49
C GLY A 302 46.76 10.45 8.44
N CYS A 303 46.49 10.29 9.72
CA CYS A 303 47.49 10.01 10.74
C CYS A 303 47.12 8.68 11.41
N THR A 304 48.01 7.72 11.21
CA THR A 304 48.22 6.49 11.96
C THR A 304 48.39 6.78 13.45
N SER A 305 47.65 6.07 14.31
CA SER A 305 48.00 5.96 15.74
C SER A 305 48.90 4.74 15.93
N PHE A 306 50.18 4.98 16.24
CA PHE A 306 51.03 4.02 16.95
C PHE A 306 50.80 4.15 18.46
N ALA A 307 51.05 3.03 19.13
CA ALA A 307 50.79 2.71 20.53
C ALA A 307 51.59 3.53 21.56
N ILE A 308 51.08 3.56 22.80
CA ILE A 308 51.70 2.92 23.98
C ILE A 308 50.56 2.25 24.77
#